data_AF-A0A559MBS2-F1
#
_entry.id   AF-A0A559MBS2-F1
#
_cell.length_a   1.000
_cell.length_b   1.000
_cell.length_c   1.000
_cell.angle_alpha   90.00
_cell.angle_beta   90.00
_cell.angle_gamma   90.00
#
_symmetry.space_group_name_H-M   'P 1'
#
loop_
_entity.id
_entity.type
_entity.pdbx_description
1 polymer ?
#
loop_
_entity_poly.entity_id
_entity_poly.type
_entity_poly.pdbx_seq_one_letter_code
_entity_poly.pdbx_strand_id
1 'polypeptide(L)'
;MGDARAQLDNLAWDKNDEASEISQQRLRRRDTCELAASLAGQKFGRKATFGPPLIIGGYNILYKVQVEGMASDIYVRLPCPDWVQFPIEKTLQEGATARYIEQHTQIPVPKVFYYGGKSDLGPFMILQHVENRGLMINRMKVPNPDPDVTAVLDPHISETVLSNLYGKAARCLLQISRLSFNRIGSLSENDDNTFSVTGRPLSKNMNDMLQLANIPRAVLPLENKTYSTTDEWYVALAEMHMAQLIFQHNDLVTTEDDCRNKYVARQLFRRLAKDHRLSIFGFADDGWSSQSKRWSSQLSPAPSNLASFRLWADDFRPGNILIDDSDDIAAVIDWELTYAGPTQFTLDCPWWLLLDVPESWNPDIDDWTTVYSLRLQTWLSAMEKAEKDTGSETLPFLLSTHMRESWATGRFWLNYAARNSWAFDTVFWKYLDERFFGAREEGGDVRELWRTRVGLLSEGERAGMEAFVEWKMEDKRERILVDWDPEEARQRLSEVLFD
;
A
#
# COMPACT_ATOMS: atom_id res chain seq x y z
N MET A 1 21.65 -11.67 -5.84
CA MET A 1 21.24 -10.78 -4.74
C MET A 1 21.04 -11.64 -3.51
N GLY A 2 21.43 -11.15 -2.33
CA GLY A 2 21.05 -11.77 -1.07
C GLY A 2 19.53 -11.76 -0.89
N ASP A 3 19.06 -12.40 0.19
CA ASP A 3 17.66 -12.54 0.56
C ASP A 3 16.87 -11.23 0.29
N ALA A 4 15.87 -11.29 -0.60
CA ALA A 4 15.04 -10.14 -0.94
C ALA A 4 14.09 -9.76 0.20
N ARG A 5 14.04 -10.56 1.28
CA ARG A 5 13.18 -10.36 2.43
C ARG A 5 13.35 -8.99 3.07
N ALA A 6 12.22 -8.47 3.53
CA ALA A 6 12.12 -7.24 4.29
C ALA A 6 13.07 -7.25 5.51
N GLN A 7 13.90 -6.21 5.63
CA GLN A 7 14.78 -6.00 6.77
C GLN A 7 14.05 -5.17 7.84
N LEU A 8 13.27 -5.86 8.68
CA LEU A 8 12.54 -5.25 9.79
C LEU A 8 13.48 -4.93 10.96
N ASP A 9 13.14 -3.94 11.78
CA ASP A 9 13.77 -3.77 13.08
C ASP A 9 13.22 -4.85 14.02
N ASN A 10 14.00 -5.90 14.26
CA ASN A 10 13.52 -7.07 15.02
C ASN A 10 13.14 -6.68 16.45
N LEU A 11 13.82 -5.68 17.05
CA LEU A 11 13.49 -5.23 18.39
C LEU A 11 12.16 -4.47 18.42
N ALA A 12 11.89 -3.68 17.39
CA ALA A 12 10.58 -3.05 17.23
C ALA A 12 9.50 -4.11 17.00
N TRP A 13 9.78 -5.11 16.16
CA TRP A 13 8.85 -6.20 15.87
C TRP A 13 8.47 -6.97 17.14
N ASP A 14 9.46 -7.45 17.91
CA ASP A 14 9.24 -8.19 19.16
C ASP A 14 8.37 -7.38 20.16
N LYS A 15 8.70 -6.10 20.35
CA LYS A 15 7.94 -5.20 21.25
C LYS A 15 6.49 -5.04 20.81
N ASN A 16 6.25 -4.87 19.51
CA ASN A 16 4.89 -4.73 19.00
C ASN A 16 4.12 -6.05 19.06
N ASP A 17 4.78 -7.19 18.86
CA ASP A 17 4.16 -8.50 18.95
C ASP A 17 3.67 -8.75 20.39
N GLU A 18 4.54 -8.59 21.39
CA GLU A 18 4.19 -8.68 22.82
C GLU A 18 3.04 -7.75 23.20
N ALA A 19 3.09 -6.48 22.78
CA ALA A 19 2.02 -5.51 23.04
C ALA A 19 0.70 -5.95 22.39
N SER A 20 0.77 -6.47 21.17
CA SER A 20 -0.41 -6.90 20.42
C SER A 20 -1.08 -8.13 21.03
N GLU A 21 -0.31 -9.08 21.59
CA GLU A 21 -0.87 -10.24 22.28
C GLU A 21 -1.71 -9.80 23.49
N ILE A 22 -1.21 -8.85 24.28
CA ILE A 22 -1.90 -8.27 25.43
C ILE A 22 -3.18 -7.56 24.97
N SER A 23 -3.09 -6.72 23.94
CA SER A 23 -4.23 -6.00 23.40
C SER A 23 -5.30 -6.92 22.82
N GLN A 24 -4.92 -7.97 22.09
CA GLN A 24 -5.85 -8.96 21.57
C GLN A 24 -6.57 -9.73 22.68
N GLN A 25 -5.87 -10.11 23.75
CA GLN A 25 -6.50 -10.75 24.91
C GLN A 25 -7.56 -9.84 25.54
N ARG A 26 -7.25 -8.54 25.72
CA ARG A 26 -8.20 -7.54 26.24
C ARG A 26 -9.40 -7.38 25.32
N LEU A 27 -9.18 -7.31 24.01
CA LEU A 27 -10.25 -7.13 23.02
C LEU A 27 -11.22 -8.33 22.95
N ARG A 28 -10.76 -9.52 23.30
CA ARG A 28 -11.58 -10.75 23.35
C ARG A 28 -12.40 -10.92 24.63
N ARG A 29 -12.17 -10.08 25.64
CA ARG A 29 -12.91 -10.20 26.90
C ARG A 29 -14.39 -9.91 26.71
N ARG A 30 -15.20 -10.60 27.52
CA ARG A 30 -16.66 -10.50 27.49
C ARG A 30 -17.18 -9.09 27.72
N ASP A 31 -16.57 -8.34 28.63
CA ASP A 31 -16.91 -6.94 28.89
C ASP A 31 -16.67 -6.06 27.66
N THR A 32 -15.58 -6.26 26.92
CA THR A 32 -15.35 -5.56 25.64
C THR A 32 -16.41 -5.91 24.60
N CYS A 33 -16.80 -7.18 24.46
CA CYS A 33 -17.88 -7.59 23.57
C CYS A 33 -19.24 -6.95 23.95
N GLU A 34 -19.54 -6.89 25.25
CA GLU A 34 -20.76 -6.26 25.79
C GLU A 34 -20.76 -4.74 25.57
N LEU A 35 -19.61 -4.08 25.69
CA LEU A 35 -19.43 -2.67 25.34
C LEU A 35 -19.67 -2.43 23.84
N ALA A 36 -19.17 -3.30 22.96
CA ALA A 36 -19.38 -3.15 21.52
C ALA A 36 -20.87 -3.26 21.17
N ALA A 37 -21.57 -4.24 21.75
CA ALA A 37 -23.02 -4.35 21.62
C ALA A 37 -23.75 -3.12 22.19
N SER A 38 -23.31 -2.62 23.35
CA SER A 38 -23.89 -1.42 23.97
C SER A 38 -23.73 -0.18 23.11
N LEU A 39 -22.56 0.00 22.48
CA LEU A 39 -22.31 1.09 21.53
C LEU A 39 -23.29 1.04 20.36
N ALA A 40 -23.48 -0.14 19.75
CA ALA A 40 -24.48 -0.31 18.70
C ALA A 40 -25.90 0.00 19.19
N GLY A 41 -26.28 -0.52 20.36
CA GLY A 41 -27.60 -0.28 20.94
C GLY A 41 -27.88 1.20 21.20
N GLN A 42 -26.89 1.94 21.71
CA GLN A 42 -26.97 3.39 21.89
C GLN A 42 -27.13 4.12 20.55
N LYS A 43 -26.35 3.78 19.52
CA LYS A 43 -26.41 4.43 18.21
C LYS A 43 -27.74 4.20 17.49
N PHE A 44 -28.33 3.01 17.63
CA PHE A 44 -29.63 2.70 17.04
C PHE A 44 -30.83 3.03 17.94
N GLY A 45 -30.61 3.33 19.23
CA GLY A 45 -31.68 3.53 20.20
C GLY A 45 -32.50 2.26 20.46
N ARG A 46 -31.87 1.07 20.35
CA ARG A 46 -32.52 -0.25 20.44
C ARG A 46 -31.68 -1.20 21.28
N LYS A 47 -32.29 -2.29 21.77
CA LYS A 47 -31.53 -3.35 22.42
C LYS A 47 -30.60 -4.01 21.40
N ALA A 48 -29.35 -4.20 21.80
CA ALA A 48 -28.33 -4.85 21.00
C ALA A 48 -27.60 -5.91 21.83
N THR A 49 -27.28 -7.04 21.20
CA THR A 49 -26.61 -8.17 21.84
C THR A 49 -25.48 -8.67 20.96
N PHE A 50 -24.32 -8.93 21.58
CA PHE A 50 -23.21 -9.57 20.88
C PHE A 50 -23.60 -10.99 20.45
N GLY A 51 -23.28 -11.34 19.20
CA GLY A 51 -23.41 -12.69 18.66
C GLY A 51 -22.04 -13.17 18.15
N PRO A 52 -21.60 -14.40 18.46
CA PRO A 52 -20.41 -14.97 17.82
C PRO A 52 -20.66 -15.25 16.33
N PRO A 53 -19.61 -15.30 15.49
CA PRO A 53 -18.19 -15.19 15.84
C PRO A 53 -17.70 -13.74 15.99
N LEU A 54 -16.60 -13.60 16.71
CA LEU A 54 -15.73 -12.43 16.66
C LEU A 54 -14.62 -12.70 15.64
N ILE A 55 -14.28 -11.71 14.82
CA ILE A 55 -13.26 -11.83 13.77
C ILE A 55 -12.11 -10.89 14.10
N ILE A 56 -10.87 -11.40 14.05
CA ILE A 56 -9.65 -10.59 14.15
C ILE A 56 -8.91 -10.67 12.81
N GLY A 57 -8.71 -9.53 12.19
CA GLY A 57 -7.85 -9.35 11.01
C GLY A 57 -6.55 -8.64 11.37
N GLY A 58 -5.74 -8.29 10.37
CA GLY A 58 -4.40 -7.70 10.56
C GLY A 58 -4.38 -6.30 11.18
N TYR A 59 -5.44 -5.50 11.02
CA TYR A 59 -5.53 -4.17 11.62
C TYR A 59 -6.82 -3.91 12.40
N ASN A 60 -7.79 -4.82 12.37
CA ASN A 60 -9.11 -4.56 12.95
C ASN A 60 -9.72 -5.81 13.57
N ILE A 61 -10.56 -5.57 14.56
CA ILE A 61 -11.42 -6.57 15.19
C ILE A 61 -12.89 -6.23 14.90
N LEU A 62 -13.68 -7.25 14.60
CA LEU A 62 -15.10 -7.12 14.28
C LEU A 62 -15.94 -7.93 15.27
N TYR A 63 -16.87 -7.24 15.93
CA TYR A 63 -17.88 -7.83 16.82
C TYR A 63 -19.19 -7.93 16.06
N LYS A 64 -19.68 -9.15 15.82
CA LYS A 64 -21.02 -9.34 15.26
C LYS A 64 -22.07 -9.03 16.33
N VAL A 65 -23.02 -8.19 16.00
CA VAL A 65 -24.04 -7.68 16.93
C VAL A 65 -25.42 -7.79 16.28
N GLN A 66 -26.36 -8.33 17.05
CA GLN A 66 -27.77 -8.37 16.74
C GLN A 66 -28.44 -7.14 17.34
N VAL A 67 -29.14 -6.36 16.52
CA VAL A 67 -29.90 -5.18 16.96
C VAL A 67 -31.38 -5.45 16.74
N GLU A 68 -32.19 -5.23 17.78
CA GLU A 68 -33.61 -5.53 17.77
C GLU A 68 -34.33 -4.85 16.59
N GLY A 69 -35.13 -5.62 15.85
CA GLY A 69 -35.89 -5.13 14.71
C GLY A 69 -35.07 -4.69 13.49
N MET A 70 -33.78 -5.03 13.41
CA MET A 70 -33.02 -4.97 12.16
C MET A 70 -33.14 -6.29 11.39
N ALA A 71 -33.14 -6.20 10.06
CA ALA A 71 -33.31 -7.36 9.18
C ALA A 71 -32.06 -8.23 9.07
N SER A 72 -30.89 -7.65 9.32
CA SER A 72 -29.59 -8.32 9.31
C SER A 72 -28.79 -7.93 10.54
N ASP A 73 -27.85 -8.79 10.90
CA ASP A 73 -26.82 -8.46 11.88
C ASP A 73 -25.94 -7.31 11.38
N ILE A 74 -25.16 -6.75 12.29
CA ILE A 74 -24.15 -5.71 12.00
C ILE A 74 -22.81 -6.13 12.57
N TYR A 75 -21.75 -5.49 12.10
CA TYR A 75 -20.43 -5.52 12.73
C TYR A 75 -20.13 -4.18 13.38
N VAL A 76 -19.65 -4.23 14.62
CA VAL A 76 -18.89 -3.14 15.23
C VAL A 76 -17.41 -3.44 14.96
N ARG A 77 -16.76 -2.62 14.14
CA ARG A 77 -15.36 -2.74 13.74
C ARG A 77 -14.53 -1.71 14.50
N LEU A 78 -13.47 -2.16 15.16
CA LEU A 78 -12.51 -1.34 15.88
C LEU A 78 -11.10 -1.59 15.33
N PRO A 79 -10.24 -0.56 15.24
CA PRO A 79 -8.83 -0.79 14.94
C PRO A 79 -8.15 -1.54 16.09
N CYS A 80 -7.29 -2.50 15.75
CA CYS A 80 -6.46 -3.20 16.70
C CYS A 80 -5.43 -2.22 17.28
N PRO A 81 -5.39 -2.04 18.61
CA PRO A 81 -4.32 -1.30 19.28
C PRO A 81 -2.95 -1.91 18.94
N ASP A 82 -1.91 -1.09 19.01
CA ASP A 82 -0.50 -1.45 18.79
C ASP A 82 -0.14 -1.78 17.33
N TRP A 83 -1.05 -2.38 16.55
CA TRP A 83 -0.88 -2.57 15.11
C TRP A 83 -1.22 -1.34 14.28
N VAL A 84 -2.24 -0.58 14.70
CA VAL A 84 -2.68 0.63 14.00
C VAL A 84 -2.08 1.87 14.65
N GLN A 85 -1.21 2.54 13.90
CA GLN A 85 -0.47 3.72 14.37
C GLN A 85 -1.29 5.02 14.21
N PHE A 86 -2.31 5.02 13.35
CA PHE A 86 -3.20 6.16 13.10
C PHE A 86 -4.68 5.81 13.28
N PRO A 87 -5.11 5.35 14.46
CA PRO A 87 -6.40 4.68 14.61
C PRO A 87 -7.59 5.61 14.33
N ILE A 88 -7.50 6.90 14.67
CA ILE A 88 -8.58 7.86 14.41
C ILE A 88 -8.62 8.24 12.92
N GLU A 89 -7.50 8.70 12.36
CA GLU A 89 -7.41 9.09 10.93
C GLU A 89 -7.85 7.94 10.03
N LYS A 90 -7.27 6.74 10.22
CA LYS A 90 -7.59 5.53 9.43
C LYS A 90 -9.09 5.23 9.47
N THR A 91 -9.69 5.17 10.66
CA THR A 91 -11.10 4.79 10.80
C THR A 91 -12.06 5.82 10.19
N LEU A 92 -11.78 7.11 10.36
CA LEU A 92 -12.61 8.17 9.75
C LEU A 92 -12.50 8.14 8.22
N GLN A 93 -11.29 7.96 7.69
CA GLN A 93 -11.03 7.89 6.26
C GLN A 93 -11.63 6.63 5.61
N GLU A 94 -11.58 5.48 6.30
CA GLU A 94 -12.20 4.23 5.87
C GLU A 94 -13.73 4.38 5.78
N GLY A 95 -14.36 4.97 6.80
CA GLY A 95 -15.80 5.25 6.82
C GLY A 95 -16.24 6.19 5.69
N ALA A 96 -15.52 7.30 5.50
CA ALA A 96 -15.77 8.24 4.42
C ALA A 96 -15.58 7.60 3.04
N THR A 97 -14.51 6.83 2.85
CA THR A 97 -14.21 6.16 1.57
C THR A 97 -15.27 5.12 1.22
N ALA A 98 -15.65 4.26 2.18
CA ALA A 98 -16.66 3.23 1.95
C ALA A 98 -18.02 3.84 1.54
N ARG A 99 -18.46 4.92 2.21
CA ARG A 99 -19.68 5.66 1.82
C ARG A 99 -19.54 6.33 0.47
N TYR A 100 -18.37 6.90 0.16
CA TYR A 100 -18.14 7.50 -1.15
C TYR A 100 -18.24 6.47 -2.28
N ILE A 101 -17.63 5.28 -2.12
CA ILE A 101 -17.73 4.18 -3.09
C ILE A 101 -19.18 3.74 -3.26
N GLU A 102 -19.90 3.52 -2.16
CA GLU A 102 -21.32 3.10 -2.18
C GLU A 102 -22.19 4.10 -2.98
N GLN A 103 -21.92 5.41 -2.86
CA GLN A 103 -22.71 6.45 -3.52
C GLN A 103 -22.34 6.68 -5.00
N HIS A 104 -21.10 6.39 -5.39
CA HIS A 104 -20.57 6.79 -6.72
C HIS A 104 -20.26 5.60 -7.63
N THR A 105 -20.47 4.37 -7.17
CA THR A 105 -20.21 3.16 -7.95
C THR A 105 -21.35 2.14 -7.80
N GLN A 106 -21.31 1.07 -8.59
CA GLN A 106 -22.15 -0.12 -8.42
C GLN A 106 -21.41 -1.23 -7.68
N ILE A 107 -20.24 -0.95 -7.09
CA ILE A 107 -19.51 -1.92 -6.30
C ILE A 107 -20.33 -2.22 -5.04
N PRO A 108 -20.68 -3.47 -4.76
CA PRO A 108 -21.35 -3.81 -3.51
C PRO A 108 -20.39 -3.54 -2.35
N VAL A 109 -20.76 -2.63 -1.45
CA VAL A 109 -19.99 -2.29 -0.24
C VAL A 109 -20.92 -2.49 0.96
N PRO A 110 -20.45 -3.08 2.08
CA PRO A 110 -21.28 -3.16 3.28
C PRO A 110 -21.71 -1.77 3.74
N LYS A 111 -23.02 -1.57 3.92
CA LYS A 111 -23.55 -0.27 4.33
C LYS A 111 -22.91 0.20 5.64
N VAL A 112 -22.32 1.40 5.63
CA VAL A 112 -21.73 2.04 6.81
C VAL A 112 -22.80 2.85 7.54
N PHE A 113 -23.39 2.28 8.59
CA PHE A 113 -24.41 2.94 9.39
C PHE A 113 -23.85 4.11 10.20
N TYR A 114 -22.75 3.87 10.90
CA TYR A 114 -22.07 4.87 11.72
C TYR A 114 -20.57 4.67 11.68
N TYR A 115 -19.82 5.73 11.87
CA TYR A 115 -18.41 5.67 12.23
C TYR A 115 -18.04 6.91 13.03
N GLY A 116 -16.93 6.88 13.74
CA GLY A 116 -16.48 8.04 14.52
C GLY A 116 -15.15 7.81 15.20
N GLY A 117 -14.47 8.92 15.52
CA GLY A 117 -13.14 8.90 16.14
C GLY A 117 -13.14 8.74 17.66
N LYS A 118 -14.31 8.84 18.30
CA LYS A 118 -14.45 8.82 19.77
C LYS A 118 -15.66 7.99 20.21
N SER A 119 -15.41 7.04 21.10
CA SER A 119 -16.39 6.29 21.87
C SER A 119 -15.70 5.72 23.12
N ASP A 120 -16.44 5.02 23.98
CA ASP A 120 -15.86 4.30 25.12
C ASP A 120 -14.88 3.18 24.70
N LEU A 121 -14.93 2.79 23.43
CA LEU A 121 -14.02 1.81 22.80
C LEU A 121 -12.97 2.46 21.88
N GLY A 122 -12.92 3.79 21.83
CA GLY A 122 -12.07 4.53 20.88
C GLY A 122 -12.74 4.70 19.50
N PRO A 123 -11.97 4.85 18.41
CA PRO A 123 -12.52 4.96 17.07
C PRO A 123 -13.24 3.68 16.64
N PHE A 124 -14.33 3.82 15.90
CA PHE A 124 -15.19 2.70 15.52
C PHE A 124 -15.88 2.89 14.17
N MET A 125 -16.30 1.78 13.57
CA MET A 125 -17.29 1.72 12.49
C MET A 125 -18.39 0.72 12.86
N ILE A 126 -19.61 1.02 12.44
CA ILE A 126 -20.77 0.13 12.51
C ILE A 126 -21.25 -0.09 11.09
N LEU A 127 -21.12 -1.32 10.61
CA LEU A 127 -21.39 -1.69 9.22
C LEU A 127 -22.28 -2.92 9.12
N GLN A 128 -22.92 -3.10 7.97
CA GLN A 128 -23.78 -4.24 7.67
C GLN A 128 -23.03 -5.58 7.69
N HIS A 129 -23.62 -6.61 8.30
CA HIS A 129 -23.21 -7.99 8.03
C HIS A 129 -23.70 -8.38 6.63
N VAL A 130 -22.78 -8.68 5.72
CA VAL A 130 -23.11 -9.20 4.40
C VAL A 130 -22.98 -10.72 4.42
N GLU A 131 -24.07 -11.44 4.16
CA GLU A 131 -24.03 -12.88 3.98
C GLU A 131 -23.15 -13.24 2.78
N ASN A 132 -22.25 -14.19 2.97
CA ASN A 132 -21.25 -14.59 1.99
C ASN A 132 -20.74 -16.01 2.28
N ARG A 133 -20.06 -16.61 1.30
CA ARG A 133 -19.42 -17.92 1.42
C ARG A 133 -17.95 -17.83 1.84
N GLY A 134 -17.36 -16.63 1.77
CA GLY A 134 -16.00 -16.34 2.17
C GLY A 134 -15.32 -15.34 1.23
N LEU A 135 -14.01 -15.23 1.36
CA LEU A 135 -13.18 -14.34 0.55
C LEU A 135 -12.81 -14.99 -0.79
N MET A 136 -12.73 -14.18 -1.85
CA MET A 136 -12.30 -14.59 -3.19
C MET A 136 -10.93 -15.28 -3.16
N ILE A 137 -10.00 -14.82 -2.31
CA ILE A 137 -8.68 -15.45 -2.13
C ILE A 137 -8.78 -16.94 -1.78
N ASN A 138 -9.81 -17.37 -1.05
CA ASN A 138 -9.97 -18.78 -0.67
C ASN A 138 -10.36 -19.68 -1.84
N ARG A 139 -10.87 -19.11 -2.95
CA ARG A 139 -11.10 -19.84 -4.20
C ARG A 139 -9.87 -19.88 -5.10
N MET A 140 -8.90 -19.00 -4.84
CA MET A 140 -7.72 -18.79 -5.68
C MET A 140 -6.47 -19.46 -5.13
N LYS A 141 -6.31 -19.51 -3.82
CA LYS A 141 -5.11 -20.01 -3.15
C LYS A 141 -5.02 -21.53 -3.21
N VAL A 142 -3.80 -22.06 -3.03
CA VAL A 142 -3.56 -23.49 -2.85
C VAL A 142 -4.46 -24.05 -1.73
N PRO A 143 -5.17 -25.18 -1.96
CA PRO A 143 -5.99 -25.81 -0.93
C PRO A 143 -5.14 -26.31 0.26
N ASN A 144 -5.66 -26.16 1.47
CA ASN A 144 -4.99 -26.57 2.72
C ASN A 144 -3.53 -26.08 2.80
N PRO A 145 -3.28 -24.76 2.68
CA PRO A 145 -1.93 -24.26 2.83
C PRO A 145 -1.45 -24.57 4.25
N ASP A 146 -0.15 -24.83 4.37
CA ASP A 146 0.51 -24.79 5.67
C ASP A 146 0.16 -23.44 6.34
N PRO A 147 -0.40 -23.44 7.58
CA PRO A 147 -0.75 -22.21 8.28
C PRO A 147 0.41 -21.21 8.40
N ASP A 148 1.65 -21.70 8.38
CA ASP A 148 2.87 -20.90 8.54
C ASP A 148 3.40 -20.33 7.21
N VAL A 149 2.73 -20.61 6.07
CA VAL A 149 3.14 -20.18 4.74
C VAL A 149 2.16 -19.15 4.17
N THR A 150 2.70 -18.08 3.55
CA THR A 150 1.91 -17.07 2.84
C THR A 150 1.03 -17.70 1.77
N ALA A 151 -0.20 -17.19 1.64
CA ALA A 151 -1.13 -17.70 0.64
C ALA A 151 -0.61 -17.38 -0.78
N VAL A 152 -0.30 -18.42 -1.55
CA VAL A 152 0.08 -18.31 -2.97
C VAL A 152 -1.06 -18.78 -3.88
N LEU A 153 -1.12 -18.21 -5.09
CA LEU A 153 -2.06 -18.65 -6.13
C LEU A 153 -1.88 -20.15 -6.42
N ASP A 154 -2.97 -20.90 -6.46
CA ASP A 154 -2.94 -22.31 -6.86
C ASP A 154 -2.41 -22.44 -8.29
N PRO A 155 -1.24 -23.06 -8.52
CA PRO A 155 -0.70 -23.23 -9.87
C PRO A 155 -1.61 -24.08 -10.77
N HIS A 156 -2.49 -24.89 -10.19
CA HIS A 156 -3.44 -25.76 -10.87
C HIS A 156 -4.85 -25.19 -10.99
N ILE A 157 -5.07 -23.93 -10.57
CA ILE A 157 -6.35 -23.27 -10.79
C ILE A 157 -6.70 -23.29 -12.28
N SER A 158 -7.95 -23.65 -12.57
CA SER A 158 -8.46 -23.61 -13.95
C SER A 158 -8.41 -22.18 -14.49
N GLU A 159 -7.86 -22.00 -15.70
CA GLU A 159 -7.85 -20.70 -16.39
C GLU A 159 -9.24 -20.07 -16.49
N THR A 160 -10.28 -20.88 -16.69
CA THR A 160 -11.67 -20.39 -16.76
C THR A 160 -12.11 -19.79 -15.43
N VAL A 161 -11.78 -20.47 -14.30
CA VAL A 161 -12.13 -19.98 -12.96
C VAL A 161 -11.33 -18.71 -12.66
N LEU A 162 -10.02 -18.73 -12.89
CA LEU A 162 -9.15 -17.58 -12.65
C LEU A 162 -9.58 -16.36 -13.48
N SER A 163 -9.81 -16.55 -14.78
CA SER A 163 -10.27 -15.49 -15.68
C SER A 163 -11.62 -14.91 -15.26
N ASN A 164 -12.55 -15.75 -14.79
CA ASN A 164 -13.84 -15.29 -14.29
C ASN A 164 -13.70 -14.42 -13.02
N LEU A 165 -12.89 -14.84 -12.04
CA LEU A 165 -12.64 -14.08 -10.82
C LEU A 165 -11.89 -12.78 -11.11
N TYR A 166 -10.87 -12.82 -11.96
CA TYR A 166 -10.17 -11.64 -12.45
C TYR A 166 -11.11 -10.68 -13.18
N GLY A 167 -12.01 -11.16 -14.02
CA GLY A 167 -13.00 -10.32 -14.70
C GLY A 167 -13.94 -9.61 -13.72
N LYS A 168 -14.30 -10.24 -12.60
CA LYS A 168 -15.10 -9.62 -11.53
C LYS A 168 -14.30 -8.51 -10.83
N ALA A 169 -13.06 -8.78 -10.43
CA ALA A 169 -12.18 -7.77 -9.83
C ALA A 169 -11.85 -6.61 -10.79
N ALA A 170 -11.64 -6.90 -12.08
CA ALA A 170 -11.40 -5.91 -13.13
C ALA A 170 -12.57 -4.92 -13.27
N ARG A 171 -13.82 -5.40 -13.22
CA ARG A 171 -15.01 -4.53 -13.23
C ARG A 171 -15.09 -3.61 -12.02
N CYS A 172 -14.62 -4.02 -10.86
CA CYS A 172 -14.48 -3.13 -9.71
C CYS A 172 -13.40 -2.07 -9.96
N LEU A 173 -12.22 -2.46 -10.43
CA LEU A 173 -11.13 -1.52 -10.74
C LEU A 173 -11.53 -0.49 -11.81
N LEU A 174 -12.28 -0.88 -12.84
CA LEU A 174 -12.80 0.05 -13.85
C LEU A 174 -13.75 1.10 -13.27
N GLN A 175 -14.49 0.76 -12.20
CA GLN A 175 -15.34 1.71 -11.50
C GLN A 175 -14.54 2.61 -10.57
N ILE A 176 -13.58 2.04 -9.82
CA ILE A 176 -12.67 2.80 -8.94
C ILE A 176 -11.85 3.81 -9.75
N SER A 177 -11.35 3.43 -10.94
CA SER A 177 -10.53 4.30 -11.80
C SER A 177 -11.29 5.49 -12.38
N ARG A 178 -12.62 5.47 -12.37
CA ARG A 178 -13.46 6.60 -12.80
C ARG A 178 -13.57 7.68 -11.75
N LEU A 179 -13.39 7.34 -10.48
CA LEU A 179 -13.46 8.29 -9.38
C LEU A 179 -12.26 9.24 -9.47
N SER A 180 -12.56 10.53 -9.62
CA SER A 180 -11.57 11.56 -9.91
C SER A 180 -11.59 12.68 -8.89
N PHE A 181 -10.41 13.12 -8.47
CA PHE A 181 -10.23 14.14 -7.45
C PHE A 181 -9.30 15.25 -7.95
N ASN A 182 -9.43 16.44 -7.39
CA ASN A 182 -8.64 17.62 -7.77
C ASN A 182 -7.31 17.74 -7.02
N ARG A 183 -7.08 16.92 -5.98
CA ARG A 183 -5.84 16.87 -5.20
C ARG A 183 -5.59 15.45 -4.68
N ILE A 184 -4.34 15.18 -4.30
CA ILE A 184 -3.93 13.94 -3.64
C ILE A 184 -4.12 14.09 -2.13
N GLY A 185 -4.74 13.10 -1.50
CA GLY A 185 -5.03 13.06 -0.08
C GLY A 185 -6.15 12.07 0.26
N SER A 186 -6.43 11.91 1.55
CA SER A 186 -7.51 11.04 2.02
C SER A 186 -8.86 11.74 2.03
N LEU A 187 -9.92 10.96 1.82
CA LEU A 187 -11.30 11.45 1.86
C LEU A 187 -11.74 11.75 3.28
N SER A 188 -12.59 12.76 3.39
CA SER A 188 -13.35 13.14 4.57
C SER A 188 -14.80 13.39 4.18
N GLU A 189 -15.74 12.99 5.02
CA GLU A 189 -17.15 13.31 4.87
C GLU A 189 -17.46 14.60 5.62
N ASN A 190 -18.16 15.51 4.96
CA ASN A 190 -18.60 16.79 5.51
C ASN A 190 -19.97 16.62 6.19
N ASP A 191 -20.39 17.59 7.02
CA ASP A 191 -21.67 17.55 7.75
C ASP A 191 -22.92 17.46 6.85
N ASP A 192 -22.80 17.86 5.58
CA ASP A 192 -23.85 17.80 4.56
C ASP A 192 -23.86 16.48 3.75
N ASN A 193 -23.09 15.47 4.18
CA ASN A 193 -22.85 14.19 3.50
C ASN A 193 -22.16 14.33 2.13
N THR A 194 -21.51 15.45 1.85
CA THR A 194 -20.59 15.58 0.71
C THR A 194 -19.18 15.14 1.11
N PHE A 195 -18.32 14.87 0.13
CA PHE A 195 -16.97 14.38 0.36
C PHE A 195 -15.93 15.36 -0.13
N SER A 196 -14.88 15.52 0.65
CA SER A 196 -13.74 16.37 0.31
C SER A 196 -12.42 15.66 0.60
N VAL A 197 -11.37 16.05 -0.11
CA VAL A 197 -10.01 15.57 0.14
C VAL A 197 -9.31 16.59 1.03
N THR A 198 -9.03 16.21 2.28
CA THR A 198 -8.53 17.14 3.31
C THR A 198 -7.40 16.55 4.15
N GLY A 199 -7.36 15.23 4.32
CA GLY A 199 -6.29 14.55 5.04
C GLY A 199 -5.10 14.21 4.15
N ARG A 200 -3.95 13.99 4.76
CA ARG A 200 -2.79 13.42 4.07
C ARG A 200 -3.09 12.06 3.45
N PRO A 201 -2.40 11.67 2.37
CA PRO A 201 -2.54 10.35 1.79
C PRO A 201 -1.97 9.32 2.77
N LEU A 202 -2.84 8.75 3.62
CA LEU A 202 -2.44 7.83 4.66
C LEU A 202 -2.21 6.44 4.06
N SER A 203 -0.96 6.01 3.97
CA SER A 203 -0.58 4.74 3.33
C SER A 203 -0.21 3.66 4.34
N LYS A 204 -0.30 2.39 3.90
CA LYS A 204 0.18 1.24 4.67
C LYS A 204 1.66 1.37 5.06
N ASN A 205 2.50 1.80 4.11
CA ASN A 205 3.91 2.05 4.34
C ASN A 205 4.16 3.05 5.48
N MET A 206 3.34 4.08 5.63
CA MET A 206 3.45 5.01 6.78
C MET A 206 3.15 4.34 8.12
N ASN A 207 2.11 3.49 8.17
CA ASN A 207 1.80 2.72 9.38
C ASN A 207 2.95 1.77 9.72
N ASP A 208 3.40 1.01 8.73
CA ASP A 208 4.43 -0.01 8.87
C ASP A 208 5.79 0.59 9.23
N MET A 209 6.17 1.77 8.74
CA MET A 209 7.43 2.41 9.15
C MET A 209 7.41 2.83 10.64
N LEU A 210 6.26 3.28 11.16
CA LEU A 210 6.14 3.58 12.59
C LEU A 210 6.16 2.30 13.43
N GLN A 211 5.43 1.29 12.98
CA GLN A 211 5.29 0.02 13.70
C GLN A 211 6.59 -0.79 13.65
N LEU A 212 7.09 -1.09 12.45
CA LEU A 212 8.14 -2.09 12.21
C LEU A 212 9.54 -1.50 12.06
N ALA A 213 9.67 -0.18 11.91
CA ALA A 213 10.96 0.51 11.82
C ALA A 213 11.18 1.57 12.90
N ASN A 214 10.21 1.77 13.81
CA ASN A 214 10.27 2.72 14.93
C ASN A 214 10.72 4.13 14.52
N ILE A 215 10.32 4.60 13.32
CA ILE A 215 10.66 5.96 12.89
C ILE A 215 9.81 6.99 13.67
N PRO A 216 10.30 8.22 13.89
CA PRO A 216 9.53 9.25 14.58
C PRO A 216 8.36 9.76 13.72
N ARG A 217 7.15 9.84 14.29
CA ARG A 217 5.97 10.37 13.58
C ARG A 217 6.16 11.79 13.04
N ALA A 218 7.03 12.56 13.66
CA ALA A 218 7.38 13.94 13.33
C ALA A 218 7.95 14.15 11.91
N VAL A 219 8.45 13.09 11.28
CA VAL A 219 9.07 13.13 9.94
C VAL A 219 8.14 12.67 8.82
N LEU A 220 6.91 12.30 9.16
CA LEU A 220 5.87 11.97 8.20
C LEU A 220 5.08 13.24 7.81
N PRO A 221 4.39 13.24 6.65
CA PRO A 221 3.51 14.35 6.26
C PRO A 221 2.51 14.71 7.37
N LEU A 222 2.27 16.01 7.58
CA LEU A 222 1.29 16.51 8.56
C LEU A 222 -0.12 16.00 8.24
N GLU A 223 -0.95 15.79 9.26
CA GLU A 223 -2.31 15.21 9.15
C GLU A 223 -3.18 15.89 8.07
N ASN A 224 -3.09 17.21 7.91
CA ASN A 224 -3.85 18.02 6.95
C ASN A 224 -3.11 18.29 5.62
N LYS A 225 -1.98 17.63 5.36
CA LYS A 225 -1.15 17.89 4.17
C LYS A 225 -1.70 17.17 2.95
N THR A 226 -2.30 17.91 2.03
CA THR A 226 -2.63 17.42 0.68
C THR A 226 -1.58 17.87 -0.36
N TYR A 227 -1.61 17.25 -1.53
CA TYR A 227 -0.69 17.57 -2.64
C TYR A 227 -1.46 17.96 -3.91
N SER A 228 -0.95 18.94 -4.63
CA SER A 228 -1.59 19.48 -5.84
C SER A 228 -1.07 18.83 -7.12
N THR A 229 0.10 18.18 -7.06
CA THR A 229 0.73 17.52 -8.20
C THR A 229 1.16 16.08 -7.87
N THR A 230 1.27 15.24 -8.90
CA THR A 230 1.85 13.91 -8.76
C THR A 230 3.32 13.97 -8.33
N ASP A 231 4.08 14.94 -8.86
CA ASP A 231 5.50 15.08 -8.52
C ASP A 231 5.73 15.42 -7.04
N GLU A 232 4.92 16.29 -6.45
CA GLU A 232 5.03 16.61 -5.02
C GLU A 232 4.82 15.36 -4.15
N TRP A 233 3.93 14.45 -4.57
CA TRP A 233 3.73 13.19 -3.86
C TRP A 233 4.89 12.21 -4.05
N TYR A 234 5.47 12.09 -5.25
CA TYR A 234 6.69 11.30 -5.44
C TYR A 234 7.87 11.81 -4.61
N VAL A 235 8.01 13.12 -4.43
CA VAL A 235 9.04 13.69 -3.54
C VAL A 235 8.77 13.27 -2.10
N ALA A 236 7.53 13.38 -1.62
CA ALA A 236 7.17 12.95 -0.27
C ALA A 236 7.42 11.44 -0.04
N LEU A 237 7.13 10.59 -1.03
CA LEU A 237 7.44 9.16 -0.99
C LEU A 237 8.95 8.92 -0.89
N ALA A 238 9.76 9.61 -1.71
CA ALA A 238 11.21 9.50 -1.68
C ALA A 238 11.82 9.97 -0.35
N GLU A 239 11.29 11.04 0.24
CA GLU A 239 11.71 11.54 1.55
C GLU A 239 11.33 10.59 2.69
N MET A 240 10.20 9.89 2.58
CA MET A 240 9.86 8.83 3.52
C MET A 240 10.83 7.64 3.44
N HIS A 241 11.30 7.26 2.25
CA HIS A 241 12.37 6.25 2.14
C HIS A 241 13.68 6.72 2.79
N MET A 242 14.03 7.99 2.66
CA MET A 242 15.18 8.58 3.37
C MET A 242 14.96 8.56 4.88
N ALA A 243 13.76 8.90 5.36
CA ALA A 243 13.43 8.86 6.77
C ALA A 243 13.58 7.44 7.37
N GLN A 244 13.14 6.40 6.67
CA GLN A 244 13.39 5.02 7.13
C GLN A 244 14.89 4.73 7.24
N LEU A 245 15.69 5.10 6.22
CA LEU A 245 17.14 4.86 6.24
C LEU A 245 17.84 5.58 7.39
N ILE A 246 17.39 6.78 7.72
CA ILE A 246 17.93 7.59 8.83
C ILE A 246 17.52 6.96 10.16
N PHE A 247 16.22 6.78 10.39
CA PHE A 247 15.68 6.54 11.73
C PHE A 247 15.46 5.08 12.11
N GLN A 248 15.43 4.15 11.16
CA GLN A 248 15.45 2.73 11.52
C GLN A 248 16.82 2.41 12.10
N HIS A 249 16.83 2.13 13.41
CA HIS A 249 18.05 1.97 14.18
C HIS A 249 18.67 0.60 13.94
N ASN A 250 17.86 -0.46 14.03
CA ASN A 250 18.34 -1.83 13.95
C ASN A 250 18.11 -2.45 12.57
N ASP A 251 19.01 -3.38 12.22
CA ASP A 251 18.84 -4.42 11.19
C ASP A 251 18.68 -3.94 9.73
N LEU A 252 18.46 -2.64 9.48
CA LEU A 252 18.34 -2.09 8.12
C LEU A 252 19.66 -2.12 7.34
N VAL A 253 20.80 -2.07 8.02
CA VAL A 253 22.11 -2.00 7.38
C VAL A 253 23.03 -3.07 7.94
N THR A 254 23.66 -3.82 7.05
CA THR A 254 24.51 -4.97 7.40
C THR A 254 26.00 -4.66 7.32
N THR A 255 26.44 -3.94 6.30
CA THR A 255 27.84 -3.53 6.08
C THR A 255 27.90 -2.07 5.65
N GLU A 256 29.09 -1.48 5.63
CA GLU A 256 29.27 -0.14 5.09
C GLU A 256 28.84 -0.04 3.61
N ASP A 257 29.19 -1.03 2.77
CA ASP A 257 28.81 -1.02 1.35
C ASP A 257 27.31 -1.21 1.13
N ASP A 258 26.65 -2.00 2.00
CA ASP A 258 25.19 -2.07 2.04
C ASP A 258 24.60 -0.70 2.39
N CYS A 259 25.15 0.00 3.37
CA CYS A 259 24.75 1.37 3.71
C CYS A 259 24.90 2.32 2.52
N ARG A 260 26.05 2.26 1.83
CA ARG A 260 26.33 3.10 0.65
C ARG A 260 25.38 2.77 -0.51
N ASN A 261 25.05 1.50 -0.75
CA ASN A 261 24.02 1.11 -1.74
C ASN A 261 22.66 1.72 -1.41
N LYS A 262 22.20 1.59 -0.17
CA LYS A 262 20.91 2.10 0.29
C LYS A 262 20.84 3.63 0.20
N TYR A 263 21.93 4.30 0.58
CA TYR A 263 22.07 5.77 0.52
C TYR A 263 22.05 6.28 -0.93
N VAL A 264 22.91 5.74 -1.79
CA VAL A 264 23.00 6.18 -3.21
C VAL A 264 21.67 5.94 -3.94
N ALA A 265 21.02 4.79 -3.73
CA ALA A 265 19.74 4.50 -4.35
C ALA A 265 18.65 5.51 -3.98
N ARG A 266 18.50 5.83 -2.69
CA ARG A 266 17.47 6.75 -2.20
C ARG A 266 17.75 8.20 -2.60
N GLN A 267 19.01 8.66 -2.58
CA GLN A 267 19.35 10.01 -3.04
C GLN A 267 19.07 10.17 -4.54
N LEU A 268 19.45 9.19 -5.36
CA LEU A 268 19.16 9.24 -6.79
C LEU A 268 17.66 9.21 -7.08
N PHE A 269 16.92 8.35 -6.39
CA PHE A 269 15.46 8.28 -6.53
C PHE A 269 14.80 9.60 -6.14
N ARG A 270 15.22 10.19 -5.01
CA ARG A 270 14.74 11.51 -4.55
C ARG A 270 15.06 12.61 -5.55
N ARG A 271 16.26 12.63 -6.12
CA ARG A 271 16.63 13.62 -7.13
C ARG A 271 15.79 13.49 -8.39
N LEU A 272 15.54 12.27 -8.87
CA LEU A 272 14.62 12.03 -9.98
C LEU A 272 13.19 12.52 -9.66
N ALA A 273 12.73 12.37 -8.41
CA ALA A 273 11.44 12.90 -7.98
C ALA A 273 11.42 14.45 -8.03
N LYS A 274 12.45 15.10 -7.48
CA LYS A 274 12.60 16.57 -7.49
C LYS A 274 12.75 17.13 -8.91
N ASP A 275 13.39 16.38 -9.80
CA ASP A 275 13.56 16.73 -11.21
C ASP A 275 12.29 16.47 -12.05
N HIS A 276 11.16 16.07 -11.43
CA HIS A 276 9.88 15.74 -12.08
C HIS A 276 9.98 14.62 -13.13
N ARG A 277 10.93 13.70 -12.94
CA ARG A 277 11.25 12.64 -13.90
C ARG A 277 10.45 11.36 -13.67
N LEU A 278 10.06 11.08 -12.43
CA LEU A 278 9.37 9.84 -12.07
C LEU A 278 7.93 9.79 -12.62
N SER A 279 7.21 10.91 -12.63
CA SER A 279 5.81 10.96 -13.05
C SER A 279 5.57 10.68 -14.54
N ILE A 280 6.62 10.84 -15.36
CA ILE A 280 6.62 10.61 -16.81
C ILE A 280 7.41 9.36 -17.24
N PHE A 281 8.12 8.71 -16.32
CA PHE A 281 8.96 7.55 -16.62
C PHE A 281 8.16 6.44 -17.32
N GLY A 282 8.73 5.88 -18.39
CA GLY A 282 8.10 4.80 -19.14
C GLY A 282 6.82 5.17 -19.88
N PHE A 283 6.41 6.44 -19.96
CA PHE A 283 5.36 6.93 -20.86
C PHE A 283 5.97 7.47 -22.17
N ALA A 284 5.14 7.88 -23.12
CA ALA A 284 5.60 8.52 -24.36
C ALA A 284 6.44 9.78 -24.10
N ASP A 285 6.19 10.46 -22.98
CA ASP A 285 6.86 11.67 -22.53
C ASP A 285 8.24 11.41 -21.88
N ASP A 286 8.62 10.14 -21.64
CA ASP A 286 9.93 9.78 -21.09
C ASP A 286 11.03 10.06 -22.10
N GLY A 287 11.64 11.24 -22.03
CA GLY A 287 12.79 11.63 -22.84
C GLY A 287 14.14 11.52 -22.12
N TRP A 288 14.15 11.13 -20.84
CA TRP A 288 15.33 11.27 -19.98
C TRP A 288 15.96 9.92 -19.60
N SER A 289 15.15 8.86 -19.47
CA SER A 289 15.66 7.58 -19.01
C SER A 289 16.57 6.92 -20.04
N SER A 290 17.48 6.05 -19.61
CA SER A 290 18.31 5.30 -20.56
C SER A 290 17.48 4.36 -21.44
N GLN A 291 16.33 3.89 -20.96
CA GLN A 291 15.48 2.96 -21.71
C GLN A 291 14.64 3.65 -22.80
N SER A 292 14.31 4.94 -22.66
CA SER A 292 13.47 5.66 -23.63
C SER A 292 14.00 5.57 -25.06
N LYS A 293 15.33 5.60 -25.20
CA LYS A 293 16.05 5.48 -26.48
C LYS A 293 15.83 4.15 -27.20
N ARG A 294 15.41 3.11 -26.48
CA ARG A 294 15.25 1.74 -27.00
C ARG A 294 13.81 1.44 -27.42
N TRP A 295 12.86 2.29 -27.03
CA TRP A 295 11.46 2.00 -27.22
C TRP A 295 11.00 2.43 -28.62
N SER A 296 10.57 1.46 -29.43
CA SER A 296 10.17 1.68 -30.82
C SER A 296 8.66 1.75 -31.04
N SER A 297 7.85 1.25 -30.09
CA SER A 297 6.39 1.31 -30.19
C SER A 297 5.85 2.60 -29.57
N GLN A 298 4.71 3.07 -30.08
CA GLN A 298 4.06 4.25 -29.53
C GLN A 298 3.46 3.92 -28.16
N LEU A 299 4.07 4.46 -27.09
CA LEU A 299 3.54 4.38 -25.74
C LEU A 299 2.37 5.34 -25.55
N SER A 300 1.56 5.07 -24.53
CA SER A 300 0.55 5.99 -24.07
C SER A 300 1.20 7.24 -23.42
N PRO A 301 0.59 8.43 -23.55
CA PRO A 301 1.07 9.64 -22.90
C PRO A 301 0.93 9.55 -21.39
N ALA A 302 1.77 10.30 -20.67
CA ALA A 302 1.67 10.44 -19.23
C ALA A 302 0.33 11.12 -18.87
N PRO A 303 -0.36 10.67 -17.80
CA PRO A 303 -1.52 11.38 -17.27
C PRO A 303 -1.14 12.80 -16.82
N SER A 304 -2.14 13.68 -16.75
CA SER A 304 -1.94 15.04 -16.21
C SER A 304 -1.27 14.99 -14.84
N ASN A 305 -0.23 15.81 -14.67
CA ASN A 305 0.40 16.05 -13.38
C ASN A 305 -0.47 16.93 -12.46
N LEU A 306 -1.40 17.69 -13.05
CA LEU A 306 -2.25 18.67 -12.37
C LEU A 306 -3.71 18.20 -12.45
N ALA A 307 -4.27 17.78 -11.30
CA ALA A 307 -5.64 17.32 -11.13
C ALA A 307 -6.00 15.97 -11.81
N SER A 308 -7.24 15.52 -11.60
CA SER A 308 -7.78 14.23 -12.07
C SER A 308 -7.10 13.00 -11.46
N PHE A 309 -6.72 13.12 -10.19
CA PHE A 309 -6.18 12.05 -9.36
C PHE A 309 -7.21 10.94 -9.16
N ARG A 310 -6.77 9.70 -9.01
CA ARG A 310 -7.66 8.53 -8.94
C ARG A 310 -7.66 7.94 -7.55
N LEU A 311 -8.76 7.30 -7.17
CA LEU A 311 -8.78 6.57 -5.92
C LEU A 311 -7.79 5.39 -6.00
N TRP A 312 -6.87 5.34 -5.05
CA TRP A 312 -5.87 4.30 -4.91
C TRP A 312 -6.09 3.57 -3.59
N ALA A 313 -6.36 2.27 -3.68
CA ALA A 313 -6.50 1.36 -2.55
C ALA A 313 -5.43 0.27 -2.67
N ASP A 314 -4.35 0.39 -1.90
CA ASP A 314 -3.22 -0.54 -2.00
C ASP A 314 -3.60 -1.98 -1.62
N ASP A 315 -4.59 -2.11 -0.75
CA ASP A 315 -5.13 -3.39 -0.29
C ASP A 315 -6.41 -3.81 -1.04
N PHE A 316 -6.74 -3.21 -2.20
CA PHE A 316 -7.75 -3.78 -3.08
C PHE A 316 -7.22 -5.06 -3.72
N ARG A 317 -7.56 -6.21 -3.14
CA ARG A 317 -7.08 -7.54 -3.53
C ARG A 317 -8.15 -8.61 -3.27
N PRO A 318 -8.02 -9.85 -3.80
CA PRO A 318 -8.95 -10.95 -3.54
C PRO A 318 -9.19 -11.28 -2.06
N GLY A 319 -8.24 -10.92 -1.19
CA GLY A 319 -8.37 -11.03 0.27
C GLY A 319 -9.40 -10.10 0.89
N ASN A 320 -9.91 -9.12 0.14
CA ASN A 320 -10.89 -8.12 0.59
C ASN A 320 -12.15 -8.09 -0.29
N ILE A 321 -12.39 -9.18 -1.05
CA ILE A 321 -13.60 -9.35 -1.85
C ILE A 321 -14.36 -10.56 -1.33
N LEU A 322 -15.54 -10.34 -0.75
CA LEU A 322 -16.48 -11.38 -0.34
C LEU A 322 -17.23 -11.90 -1.56
N ILE A 323 -17.41 -13.22 -1.63
CA ILE A 323 -18.15 -13.89 -2.70
C ILE A 323 -19.30 -14.74 -2.15
N ASP A 324 -20.32 -14.96 -2.97
CA ASP A 324 -21.46 -15.83 -2.65
C ASP A 324 -21.25 -17.27 -3.15
N ASP A 325 -22.32 -18.09 -3.09
CA ASP A 325 -22.29 -19.48 -3.52
C ASP A 325 -22.05 -19.67 -5.03
N SER A 326 -22.30 -18.64 -5.84
CA SER A 326 -22.08 -18.60 -7.29
C SER A 326 -20.74 -17.97 -7.67
N ASP A 327 -19.86 -17.77 -6.68
CA ASP A 327 -18.60 -17.01 -6.78
C ASP A 327 -18.82 -15.53 -7.22
N ASP A 328 -20.04 -14.98 -7.16
CA ASP A 328 -20.33 -13.57 -7.46
C ASP A 328 -19.95 -12.66 -6.29
N ILE A 329 -19.61 -11.40 -6.58
CA ILE A 329 -19.17 -10.46 -5.54
C ILE A 329 -20.37 -10.11 -4.65
N ALA A 330 -20.29 -10.54 -3.39
CA ALA A 330 -21.25 -10.18 -2.35
C ALA A 330 -20.94 -8.80 -1.77
N ALA A 331 -19.65 -8.51 -1.49
CA ALA A 331 -19.18 -7.19 -1.07
C ALA A 331 -17.67 -7.02 -1.28
N VAL A 332 -17.23 -5.80 -1.55
CA VAL A 332 -15.84 -5.37 -1.40
C VAL A 332 -15.71 -4.66 -0.06
N ILE A 333 -14.76 -5.13 0.75
CA ILE A 333 -14.54 -4.67 2.13
C ILE A 333 -13.14 -4.06 2.25
N ASP A 334 -12.83 -3.58 3.46
CA ASP A 334 -11.50 -3.10 3.82
C ASP A 334 -10.98 -1.92 2.99
N TRP A 335 -11.70 -0.80 3.05
CA TRP A 335 -11.36 0.45 2.36
C TRP A 335 -10.38 1.32 3.17
N GLU A 336 -9.68 0.74 4.13
CA GLU A 336 -8.70 1.46 4.94
C GLU A 336 -7.49 1.88 4.13
N LEU A 337 -6.82 2.96 4.57
CA LEU A 337 -5.59 3.46 3.94
C LEU A 337 -5.73 3.75 2.44
N THR A 338 -6.96 3.96 1.99
CA THR A 338 -7.33 4.35 0.63
C THR A 338 -7.33 5.87 0.53
N TYR A 339 -6.76 6.39 -0.56
CA TYR A 339 -6.62 7.83 -0.77
C TYR A 339 -6.74 8.19 -2.24
N ALA A 340 -7.03 9.46 -2.55
CA ALA A 340 -6.87 9.98 -3.90
C ALA A 340 -5.37 10.10 -4.20
N GLY A 341 -4.85 9.31 -5.13
CA GLY A 341 -3.44 9.21 -5.48
C GLY A 341 -3.15 9.55 -6.95
N PRO A 342 -1.86 9.59 -7.34
CA PRO A 342 -1.45 9.71 -8.73
C PRO A 342 -2.18 8.73 -9.64
N THR A 343 -2.67 9.22 -10.77
CA THR A 343 -3.30 8.38 -11.80
C THR A 343 -2.37 7.25 -12.24
N GLN A 344 -1.05 7.52 -12.25
CA GLN A 344 0.01 6.56 -12.56
C GLN A 344 -0.13 5.25 -11.78
N PHE A 345 -0.58 5.29 -10.51
CA PHE A 345 -0.71 4.07 -9.70
C PHE A 345 -1.86 3.18 -10.21
N THR A 346 -3.02 3.77 -10.54
CA THR A 346 -4.18 3.04 -11.06
C THR A 346 -3.95 2.42 -12.44
N LEU A 347 -2.95 2.93 -13.18
CA LEU A 347 -2.61 2.46 -14.53
C LEU A 347 -1.70 1.22 -14.54
N ASP A 348 -1.15 0.82 -13.39
CA ASP A 348 -0.25 -0.32 -13.29
C ASP A 348 -0.98 -1.64 -13.06
N CYS A 349 -0.31 -2.74 -13.41
CA CYS A 349 -0.81 -4.08 -13.11
C CYS A 349 -0.97 -4.30 -11.59
N PRO A 350 -1.97 -5.07 -11.14
CA PRO A 350 -2.10 -5.40 -9.72
C PRO A 350 -0.93 -6.24 -9.23
N TRP A 351 -0.32 -5.88 -8.09
CA TRP A 351 0.79 -6.65 -7.52
C TRP A 351 0.37 -8.05 -7.02
N TRP A 352 -0.90 -8.24 -6.68
CA TRP A 352 -1.40 -9.43 -5.98
C TRP A 352 -1.78 -10.62 -6.88
N LEU A 353 -1.44 -10.63 -8.18
CA LEU A 353 -1.85 -11.72 -9.08
C LEU A 353 -1.37 -13.11 -8.62
N LEU A 354 -0.27 -13.18 -7.86
CA LEU A 354 0.21 -14.43 -7.27
C LEU A 354 -0.20 -14.62 -5.80
N LEU A 355 -1.01 -13.71 -5.27
CA LEU A 355 -1.49 -13.61 -3.88
C LEU A 355 -0.41 -13.31 -2.82
N ASP A 356 0.87 -13.38 -3.21
CA ASP A 356 2.04 -13.06 -2.40
C ASP A 356 2.90 -11.94 -3.05
N VAL A 357 3.67 -11.24 -2.23
CA VAL A 357 4.49 -10.09 -2.63
C VAL A 357 5.84 -10.52 -3.24
N PRO A 358 6.41 -9.73 -4.16
CA PRO A 358 7.66 -10.08 -4.84
C PRO A 358 8.84 -10.39 -3.91
N GLU A 359 8.97 -9.65 -2.80
CA GLU A 359 10.05 -9.77 -1.82
C GLU A 359 9.91 -10.96 -0.85
N SER A 360 8.72 -11.57 -0.76
CA SER A 360 8.46 -12.74 0.09
C SER A 360 8.43 -14.04 -0.70
N TRP A 361 8.52 -13.97 -2.03
CA TRP A 361 8.41 -15.13 -2.92
C TRP A 361 9.63 -16.06 -2.82
N ASN A 362 9.37 -17.37 -2.84
CA ASN A 362 10.37 -18.43 -2.79
C ASN A 362 10.38 -19.17 -4.15
N PRO A 363 11.53 -19.34 -4.85
CA PRO A 363 12.90 -19.07 -4.40
C PRO A 363 13.31 -17.61 -4.34
N ASP A 364 12.83 -16.78 -5.26
CA ASP A 364 13.21 -15.36 -5.32
C ASP A 364 12.29 -14.52 -6.21
N ILE A 365 12.55 -13.21 -6.26
CA ILE A 365 11.82 -12.24 -7.07
C ILE A 365 11.93 -12.46 -8.60
N ASP A 366 12.95 -13.17 -9.11
CA ASP A 366 13.04 -13.51 -10.54
C ASP A 366 12.04 -14.61 -10.91
N ASP A 367 11.93 -15.63 -10.04
CA ASP A 367 10.90 -16.65 -10.19
C ASP A 367 9.50 -16.02 -10.09
N TRP A 368 9.28 -15.13 -9.12
CA TRP A 368 8.03 -14.36 -9.01
C TRP A 368 7.71 -13.65 -10.32
N THR A 369 8.68 -12.93 -10.89
CA THR A 369 8.53 -12.17 -12.15
C THR A 369 8.16 -13.08 -13.32
N THR A 370 8.74 -14.28 -13.38
CA THR A 370 8.49 -15.28 -14.41
C THR A 370 7.06 -15.81 -14.32
N VAL A 371 6.63 -16.24 -13.13
CA VAL A 371 5.29 -16.77 -12.89
C VAL A 371 4.24 -15.66 -13.04
N TYR A 372 4.52 -14.46 -12.55
CA TYR A 372 3.65 -13.30 -12.64
C TYR A 372 3.39 -12.92 -14.10
N SER A 373 4.43 -12.93 -14.94
CA SER A 373 4.30 -12.60 -16.38
C SER A 373 3.31 -13.52 -17.11
N LEU A 374 3.21 -14.79 -16.71
CA LEU A 374 2.23 -15.74 -17.25
C LEU A 374 0.82 -15.38 -16.80
N ARG A 375 0.62 -15.16 -15.49
CA ARG A 375 -0.69 -14.82 -14.91
C ARG A 375 -1.19 -13.44 -15.33
N LEU A 376 -0.28 -12.52 -15.64
CA LEU A 376 -0.59 -11.22 -16.20
C LEU A 376 -1.33 -11.33 -17.54
N GLN A 377 -1.05 -12.33 -18.37
CA GLN A 377 -1.79 -12.50 -19.63
C GLN A 377 -3.26 -12.86 -19.40
N THR A 378 -3.54 -13.73 -18.41
CA THR A 378 -4.92 -14.06 -18.00
C THR A 378 -5.63 -12.83 -17.44
N TRP A 379 -4.94 -12.03 -16.61
CA TRP A 379 -5.46 -10.77 -16.09
C TRP A 379 -5.79 -9.76 -17.20
N LEU A 380 -4.84 -9.50 -18.11
CA LEU A 380 -5.03 -8.55 -19.21
C LEU A 380 -6.20 -8.95 -20.10
N SER A 381 -6.32 -10.24 -20.43
CA SER A 381 -7.45 -10.75 -21.22
C SER A 381 -8.79 -10.53 -20.52
N ALA A 382 -8.84 -10.72 -19.19
CA ALA A 382 -10.04 -10.46 -18.40
C ALA A 382 -10.36 -8.97 -18.29
N MET A 383 -9.35 -8.11 -18.15
CA MET A 383 -9.50 -6.65 -18.14
C MET A 383 -10.02 -6.14 -19.50
N GLU A 384 -9.44 -6.56 -20.61
CA GLU A 384 -9.89 -6.18 -21.97
C GLU A 384 -11.35 -6.56 -22.21
N LYS A 385 -11.75 -7.75 -21.76
CA LYS A 385 -13.15 -8.17 -21.82
C LYS A 385 -14.04 -7.25 -20.99
N ALA A 386 -13.65 -6.93 -19.75
CA ALA A 386 -14.40 -6.03 -18.88
C ALA A 386 -14.50 -4.61 -19.47
N GLU A 387 -13.45 -4.10 -20.09
CA GLU A 387 -13.44 -2.81 -20.78
C GLU A 387 -14.38 -2.80 -21.98
N LYS A 388 -14.38 -3.87 -22.78
CA LYS A 388 -15.28 -4.03 -23.92
C LYS A 388 -16.74 -4.11 -23.48
N ASP A 389 -17.04 -4.88 -22.44
CA ASP A 389 -18.40 -5.02 -21.89
C ASP A 389 -18.92 -3.68 -21.33
N THR A 390 -18.02 -2.85 -20.80
CA THR A 390 -18.35 -1.52 -20.25
C THR A 390 -18.49 -0.46 -21.35
N GLY A 391 -17.79 -0.64 -22.47
CA GLY A 391 -17.72 0.29 -23.60
C GLY A 391 -16.58 1.30 -23.44
N SER A 392 -15.57 1.21 -24.31
CA SER A 392 -14.32 1.99 -24.24
C SER A 392 -14.50 3.51 -24.17
N GLU A 393 -15.53 4.05 -24.83
CA GLU A 393 -15.82 5.50 -24.82
C GLU A 393 -16.23 6.04 -23.43
N THR A 394 -16.63 5.16 -22.52
CA THR A 394 -17.04 5.51 -21.16
C THR A 394 -15.88 5.47 -20.15
N LEU A 395 -14.68 5.07 -20.58
CA LEU A 395 -13.52 4.90 -19.73
C LEU A 395 -12.52 6.07 -19.92
N PRO A 396 -11.96 6.60 -18.82
CA PRO A 396 -10.95 7.65 -18.94
C PRO A 396 -9.65 7.12 -19.56
N PHE A 397 -9.37 5.82 -19.38
CA PHE A 397 -8.19 5.12 -19.87
C PHE A 397 -8.57 3.66 -20.18
N LEU A 398 -7.86 3.05 -21.14
CA LEU A 398 -7.84 1.60 -21.28
C LEU A 398 -6.77 1.05 -20.33
N LEU A 399 -7.19 0.62 -19.14
CA LEU A 399 -6.31 0.07 -18.11
C LEU A 399 -5.49 -1.10 -18.65
N SER A 400 -6.07 -1.98 -19.48
CA SER A 400 -5.35 -3.12 -20.07
C SER A 400 -4.11 -2.68 -20.87
N THR A 401 -4.24 -1.63 -21.69
CA THR A 401 -3.14 -1.05 -22.47
C THR A 401 -2.06 -0.51 -21.54
N HIS A 402 -2.44 0.31 -20.56
CA HIS A 402 -1.49 0.93 -19.64
C HIS A 402 -0.81 -0.08 -18.72
N MET A 403 -1.51 -1.12 -18.28
CA MET A 403 -0.98 -2.23 -17.48
C MET A 403 0.07 -3.01 -18.27
N ARG A 404 -0.22 -3.34 -19.54
CA ARG A 404 0.77 -4.01 -20.41
C ARG A 404 2.04 -3.19 -20.56
N GLU A 405 1.89 -1.89 -20.83
CA GLU A 405 3.02 -0.98 -20.92
C GLU A 405 3.75 -0.82 -19.58
N SER A 406 3.04 -0.77 -18.45
CA SER A 406 3.66 -0.57 -17.13
C SER A 406 4.58 -1.71 -16.77
N TRP A 407 4.20 -2.94 -17.13
CA TRP A 407 5.04 -4.11 -16.95
C TRP A 407 6.30 -4.04 -17.84
N ALA A 408 6.12 -3.75 -19.12
CA ALA A 408 7.23 -3.80 -20.09
C ALA A 408 8.27 -2.68 -19.88
N THR A 409 7.80 -1.48 -19.55
CA THR A 409 8.62 -0.29 -19.31
C THR A 409 9.17 -0.22 -17.88
N GLY A 410 8.69 -1.07 -16.97
CA GLY A 410 9.09 -1.05 -15.57
C GLY A 410 8.40 0.03 -14.72
N ARG A 411 7.35 0.71 -15.23
CA ARG A 411 6.52 1.62 -14.40
C ARG A 411 5.92 0.91 -13.19
N PHE A 412 5.51 -0.35 -13.36
CA PHE A 412 5.07 -1.21 -12.25
C PHE A 412 6.10 -1.22 -11.12
N TRP A 413 7.37 -1.47 -11.44
CA TRP A 413 8.45 -1.51 -10.45
C TRP A 413 8.74 -0.15 -9.83
N LEU A 414 8.63 0.93 -10.59
CA LEU A 414 8.79 2.30 -10.07
C LEU A 414 7.73 2.57 -9.01
N ASN A 415 6.46 2.39 -9.34
CA ASN A 415 5.35 2.71 -8.44
C ASN A 415 5.24 1.70 -7.29
N TYR A 416 5.68 0.47 -7.49
CA TYR A 416 5.82 -0.51 -6.42
C TYR A 416 6.89 -0.07 -5.41
N ALA A 417 8.11 0.25 -5.88
CA ALA A 417 9.19 0.71 -5.02
C ALA A 417 8.86 2.02 -4.31
N ALA A 418 8.26 2.99 -5.01
CA ALA A 418 7.88 4.29 -4.44
C ALA A 418 6.92 4.17 -3.25
N ARG A 419 6.13 3.10 -3.19
CA ARG A 419 5.10 2.90 -2.15
C ARG A 419 5.51 1.86 -1.11
N ASN A 420 6.56 1.07 -1.36
CA ASN A 420 7.00 -0.02 -0.49
C ASN A 420 8.49 0.13 -0.15
N SER A 421 8.77 0.61 1.06
CA SER A 421 10.15 0.87 1.49
C SER A 421 10.96 -0.41 1.76
N TRP A 422 10.30 -1.53 2.06
CA TRP A 422 10.94 -2.81 2.36
C TRP A 422 11.47 -3.52 1.11
N ALA A 423 10.81 -3.34 -0.03
CA ALA A 423 11.26 -3.87 -1.32
C ALA A 423 12.15 -2.88 -2.10
N PHE A 424 12.27 -1.63 -1.64
CA PHE A 424 12.88 -0.54 -2.40
C PHE A 424 14.28 -0.88 -2.92
N ASP A 425 15.17 -1.38 -2.06
CA ASP A 425 16.56 -1.61 -2.41
C ASP A 425 16.73 -2.67 -3.51
N THR A 426 16.08 -3.81 -3.33
CA THR A 426 16.07 -4.89 -4.31
C THR A 426 15.46 -4.41 -5.63
N VAL A 427 14.31 -3.73 -5.58
CA VAL A 427 13.63 -3.28 -6.79
C VAL A 427 14.41 -2.20 -7.52
N PHE A 428 14.99 -1.25 -6.79
CA PHE A 428 15.80 -0.17 -7.37
C PHE A 428 16.98 -0.74 -8.13
N TRP A 429 17.84 -1.52 -7.48
CA TRP A 429 19.07 -2.01 -8.09
C TRP A 429 18.83 -3.03 -9.20
N LYS A 430 17.78 -3.84 -9.06
CA LYS A 430 17.47 -4.93 -10.00
C LYS A 430 16.69 -4.46 -11.21
N TYR A 431 15.63 -3.67 -11.00
CA TYR A 431 14.65 -3.38 -12.04
C TYR A 431 14.65 -1.93 -12.53
N LEU A 432 15.18 -0.98 -11.74
CA LEU A 432 15.10 0.46 -12.06
C LEU A 432 16.43 1.08 -12.47
N ASP A 433 17.52 0.78 -11.78
CA ASP A 433 18.83 1.44 -11.91
C ASP A 433 19.29 1.55 -13.38
N GLU A 434 19.36 0.42 -14.10
CA GLU A 434 19.84 0.45 -15.49
C GLU A 434 18.80 1.02 -16.46
N ARG A 435 17.51 1.00 -16.12
CA ARG A 435 16.47 1.68 -16.91
C ARG A 435 16.62 3.19 -16.81
N PHE A 436 16.95 3.70 -15.63
CA PHE A 436 17.20 5.11 -15.38
C PHE A 436 18.52 5.56 -15.98
N PHE A 437 19.62 4.86 -15.66
CA PHE A 437 20.98 5.37 -15.84
C PHE A 437 21.82 4.60 -16.87
N GLY A 438 21.31 3.50 -17.42
CA GLY A 438 22.02 2.68 -18.41
C GLY A 438 22.80 1.53 -17.79
N ALA A 439 23.40 0.69 -18.64
CA ALA A 439 24.11 -0.51 -18.21
C ALA A 439 25.24 -0.18 -17.21
N ARG A 440 25.40 -1.03 -16.20
CA ARG A 440 26.59 -1.03 -15.35
C ARG A 440 27.75 -1.71 -16.07
N GLU A 441 28.97 -1.45 -15.63
CA GLU A 441 30.14 -2.22 -16.09
C GLU A 441 29.99 -3.70 -15.67
N GLU A 442 30.29 -4.64 -16.58
CA GLU A 442 30.15 -6.07 -16.34
C GLU A 442 31.12 -6.56 -15.25
N GLY A 443 30.65 -7.43 -14.35
CA GLY A 443 31.49 -8.13 -13.36
C GLY A 443 31.64 -7.48 -11.98
N GLY A 444 30.87 -6.42 -11.67
CA GLY A 444 30.86 -5.80 -10.34
C GLY A 444 30.22 -6.66 -9.24
N ASP A 445 30.75 -6.58 -8.01
CA ASP A 445 30.13 -7.18 -6.82
C ASP A 445 28.78 -6.50 -6.56
N VAL A 446 27.71 -7.29 -6.42
CA VAL A 446 26.36 -6.81 -6.08
C VAL A 446 26.32 -6.05 -4.75
N ARG A 447 27.33 -6.23 -3.88
CA ARG A 447 27.48 -5.49 -2.64
C ARG A 447 28.02 -4.08 -2.84
N GLU A 448 28.62 -3.76 -3.99
CA GLU A 448 29.26 -2.46 -4.25
C GLU A 448 28.64 -1.69 -5.42
N LEU A 449 27.37 -1.95 -5.73
CA LEU A 449 26.66 -1.30 -6.85
C LEU A 449 26.70 0.23 -6.77
N TRP A 450 26.74 0.79 -5.56
CA TRP A 450 26.87 2.22 -5.29
C TRP A 450 28.04 2.87 -6.03
N ARG A 451 29.16 2.16 -6.23
CA ARG A 451 30.34 2.67 -6.94
C ARG A 451 30.02 3.05 -8.38
N THR A 452 29.08 2.35 -9.01
CA THR A 452 28.67 2.58 -10.40
C THR A 452 27.79 3.82 -10.57
N ARG A 453 27.28 4.39 -9.46
CA ARG A 453 26.31 5.50 -9.47
C ARG A 453 26.65 6.67 -8.56
N VAL A 454 27.62 6.54 -7.65
CA VAL A 454 28.04 7.63 -6.75
C VAL A 454 28.45 8.88 -7.52
N GLY A 455 28.99 8.71 -8.74
CA GLY A 455 29.27 9.76 -9.71
C GLY A 455 28.10 10.70 -10.01
N LEU A 456 26.87 10.21 -9.90
CA LEU A 456 25.62 10.91 -10.22
C LEU A 456 25.02 11.70 -9.05
N LEU A 457 25.62 11.58 -7.85
CA LEU A 457 25.28 12.41 -6.69
C LEU A 457 25.91 13.80 -6.82
N SER A 458 25.23 14.80 -6.27
CA SER A 458 25.78 16.14 -6.05
C SER A 458 27.00 16.11 -5.13
N GLU A 459 27.74 17.23 -5.09
CA GLU A 459 28.90 17.38 -4.23
C GLU A 459 28.54 17.24 -2.74
N GLY A 460 27.44 17.87 -2.30
CA GLY A 460 26.95 17.81 -0.92
C GLY A 460 26.53 16.40 -0.50
N GLU A 461 25.72 15.74 -1.33
CA GLU A 461 25.27 14.35 -1.06
C GLU A 461 26.45 13.38 -0.97
N ARG A 462 27.49 13.57 -1.79
CA ARG A 462 28.69 12.73 -1.78
C ARG A 462 29.58 13.03 -0.58
N ALA A 463 29.74 14.30 -0.22
CA ALA A 463 30.53 14.70 0.94
C ALA A 463 29.92 14.22 2.26
N GLY A 464 28.59 14.19 2.37
CA GLY A 464 27.87 13.70 3.56
C GLY A 464 27.79 12.18 3.69
N MET A 465 28.07 11.42 2.62
CA MET A 465 27.84 9.97 2.58
C MET A 465 28.67 9.19 3.61
N GLU A 466 29.98 9.46 3.72
CA GLU A 466 30.85 8.67 4.61
C GLU A 466 30.55 8.94 6.09
N ALA A 467 30.27 10.20 6.46
CA ALA A 467 29.82 10.54 7.81
C ALA A 467 28.48 9.86 8.15
N PHE A 468 27.56 9.78 7.18
CA PHE A 468 26.31 9.04 7.33
C PHE A 468 26.54 7.54 7.56
N VAL A 469 27.45 6.92 6.79
CA VAL A 469 27.79 5.50 6.92
C VAL A 469 28.43 5.20 8.27
N GLU A 470 29.40 6.00 8.69
CA GLU A 470 30.03 5.88 10.02
C GLU A 470 28.99 5.94 11.13
N TRP A 471 28.04 6.88 11.04
CA TRP A 471 26.95 7.00 11.99
C TRP A 471 26.05 5.76 12.02
N LYS A 472 25.59 5.26 10.86
CA LYS A 472 24.76 4.04 10.83
C LYS A 472 25.51 2.80 11.32
N MET A 473 26.83 2.74 11.11
CA MET A 473 27.65 1.65 11.66
C MET A 473 27.79 1.74 13.18
N GLU A 474 27.78 2.95 13.74
CA GLU A 474 27.75 3.16 15.19
C GLU A 474 26.38 2.78 15.78
N ASP A 475 25.27 3.25 15.18
CA ASP A 475 23.90 2.89 15.60
C ASP A 475 23.77 1.37 15.76
N LYS A 476 24.26 0.62 14.78
CA LYS A 476 24.18 -0.84 14.74
C LYS A 476 24.88 -1.54 15.92
N ARG A 477 25.83 -0.89 16.61
CA ARG A 477 26.54 -1.48 17.76
C ARG A 477 25.65 -1.64 18.98
N GLU A 478 24.64 -0.79 19.12
CA GLU A 478 23.71 -0.80 20.24
C GLU A 478 22.31 -1.16 19.75
N ARG A 479 21.73 -2.25 20.28
CA ARG A 479 20.38 -2.68 19.91
C ARG A 479 19.33 -2.00 20.78
N ILE A 480 18.86 -0.84 20.36
CA ILE A 480 17.88 -0.02 21.10
C ILE A 480 16.76 0.51 20.20
N LEU A 481 15.66 0.93 20.82
CA LEU A 481 14.63 1.74 20.17
C LEU A 481 14.80 3.18 20.63
N VAL A 482 15.12 4.07 19.70
CA VAL A 482 15.36 5.49 20.00
C VAL A 482 14.02 6.23 20.02
N ASP A 483 13.76 6.96 21.10
CA ASP A 483 12.66 7.91 21.20
C ASP A 483 13.21 9.30 20.83
N TRP A 484 12.87 9.77 19.63
CA TRP A 484 13.41 11.01 19.09
C TRP A 484 12.56 12.21 19.51
N ASP A 485 13.21 13.27 19.94
CA ASP A 485 12.56 14.57 20.01
C ASP A 485 12.06 14.99 18.61
N PRO A 486 10.81 15.46 18.46
CA PRO A 486 10.25 15.82 17.16
C PRO A 486 11.04 16.87 16.37
N GLU A 487 11.71 17.80 17.05
CA GLU A 487 12.45 18.90 16.44
C GLU A 487 13.82 18.41 16.00
N GLU A 488 14.49 17.63 16.86
CA GLU A 488 15.74 16.95 16.52
C GLU A 488 15.56 15.99 15.33
N ALA A 489 14.47 15.23 15.29
CA ALA A 489 14.16 14.35 14.16
C ALA A 489 13.99 15.14 12.85
N ARG A 490 13.27 16.27 12.87
CA ARG A 490 13.11 17.11 11.68
C ARG A 490 14.42 17.72 11.22
N GLN A 491 15.23 18.21 12.16
CA GLN A 491 16.56 18.74 11.86
C GLN A 491 17.43 17.65 11.23
N ARG A 492 17.50 16.46 11.85
CA ARG A 492 18.29 15.34 11.35
C ARG A 492 17.86 14.90 9.96
N LEU A 493 16.57 14.88 9.67
CA LEU A 493 16.09 14.60 8.31
C LEU A 493 16.64 15.64 7.33
N SER A 494 16.51 16.94 7.64
CA SER A 494 16.95 18.01 6.74
C SER A 494 18.45 17.98 6.42
N GLU A 495 19.30 17.56 7.37
CA GLU A 495 20.75 17.43 7.19
C GLU A 495 21.14 16.41 6.10
N VAL A 496 20.30 15.39 5.87
CA VAL A 496 20.55 14.31 4.90
C VAL A 496 19.74 14.50 3.60
N LEU A 497 18.77 15.42 3.57
CA LEU A 497 18.04 15.77 2.35
C LEU A 497 18.82 16.76 1.46
N PHE A 498 19.78 17.51 1.99
CA PHE A 498 20.60 18.47 1.22
C PHE A 498 19.76 19.49 0.42
N ASP A 499 18.68 20.01 1.04
CA ASP A 499 17.77 20.97 0.42
C ASP A 499 18.22 22.43 0.48
#